data_AF-A0A087TJU5-F1
#
_entry.id   AF-A0A087TJU5-F1
#
_cell.length_a   1.000
_cell.length_b   1.000
_cell.length_c   1.000
_cell.angle_alpha   90.00
_cell.angle_beta   90.00
_cell.angle_gamma   90.00
#
_symmetry.space_group_name_H-M   'P 1'
#
loop_
_entity.id
_entity.type
_entity.pdbx_description
1 polymer ?
#
loop_
_entity_poly.entity_id
_entity_poly.type
_entity_poly.pdbx_seq_one_letter_code
_entity_poly.pdbx_strand_id
1 'polypeptide(L)' 'KKWIDLKYRTKRKASEISQATLQTGGGPPSAQKLSDVELKIMALIGRTCVEGVCGQEFDSTYVQLKEVPVHP' A
#
# COMPACT_ATOMS: atom_id res chain seq x y z
N LYS A 1 17.58 6.02 -0.09
CA LYS A 1 17.69 4.54 0.04
C LYS A 1 16.85 4.03 1.22
N LYS A 2 17.15 4.39 2.48
CA LYS A 2 16.41 3.97 3.69
C LYS A 2 14.86 4.00 3.60
N TRP A 3 14.27 5.10 3.13
CA TRP A 3 12.80 5.20 2.99
C TRP A 3 12.22 4.21 1.99
N ILE A 4 12.89 4.05 0.85
CA ILE A 4 12.48 3.12 -0.22
C ILE A 4 12.48 1.70 0.34
N ASP A 5 13.53 1.32 1.05
CA ASP A 5 13.66 -0.01 1.66
C ASP A 5 12.57 -0.27 2.70
N LEU A 6 12.26 0.72 3.56
CA LEU A 6 11.18 0.60 4.54
C LEU A 6 9.83 0.37 3.86
N LYS A 7 9.46 1.20 2.87
CA LYS A 7 8.20 1.03 2.14
C LYS A 7 8.09 -0.35 1.50
N TYR A 8 9.14 -0.81 0.82
CA TYR A 8 9.12 -2.11 0.15
C TYR A 8 8.99 -3.27 1.15
N ARG A 9 9.72 -3.22 2.27
CA ARG A 9 9.61 -4.25 3.32
C ARG A 9 8.21 -4.28 3.93
N THR A 10 7.65 -3.11 4.25
CA THR A 10 6.29 -2.99 4.78
C THR A 10 5.25 -3.52 3.79
N LYS A 11 5.32 -3.11 2.52
CA LYS A 11 4.42 -3.60 1.45
C LYS A 11 4.48 -5.12 1.33
N ARG A 12 5.69 -5.69 1.28
CA ARG A 12 5.90 -7.13 1.16
C ARG A 12 5.25 -7.87 2.32
N LYS A 13 5.55 -7.47 3.55
CA LYS A 13 4.99 -8.11 4.75
C LYS A 13 3.46 -8.00 4.81
N ALA A 14 2.91 -6.84 4.45
CA ALA A 14 1.47 -6.64 4.38
C ALA A 14 0.80 -7.56 3.34
N SER A 15 1.44 -7.74 2.18
CA SER A 15 0.98 -8.66 1.13
C SER A 15 1.02 -10.12 1.59
N GLU A 16 2.10 -10.55 2.24
CA GLU A 16 2.23 -11.90 2.81
C GLU A 16 1.13 -12.19 3.85
N ILE A 17 0.84 -11.23 4.74
CA ILE A 17 -0.26 -11.34 5.72
C ILE A 17 -1.63 -11.44 5.02
N SER A 18 -1.86 -10.61 4.00
CA SER A 18 -3.12 -10.63 3.23
C SER A 18 -3.33 -11.98 2.54
N GLN A 19 -2.30 -12.50 1.86
CA GLN A 19 -2.35 -13.82 1.23
C GLN A 19 -2.56 -14.95 2.25
N ALA A 20 -1.87 -14.88 3.40
CA ALA A 20 -2.04 -15.85 4.48
C ALA A 20 -3.43 -15.81 5.14
N THR A 21 -4.16 -14.71 5.00
CA THR A 21 -5.55 -14.58 5.45
C THR A 21 -6.53 -15.18 4.44
N LEU A 22 -6.19 -15.14 3.14
CA LEU A 22 -7.02 -15.64 2.04
C LEU A 22 -6.76 -17.12 1.71
N GLN A 23 -5.69 -17.71 2.21
CA GLN A 23 -5.41 -19.14 2.01
C GLN A 23 -6.49 -19.98 2.71
N THR A 24 -7.04 -20.96 2.00
CA THR A 24 -8.05 -21.89 2.53
C THR A 24 -7.45 -23.24 2.94
N GLY A 25 -6.13 -23.35 2.95
CA GLY A 25 -5.45 -24.56 3.42
C GLY A 25 -5.70 -24.78 4.91
N GLY A 26 -5.89 -26.03 5.33
CA GLY A 26 -6.27 -26.42 6.72
C GLY A 26 -5.21 -26.17 7.81
N GLY A 27 -4.27 -25.26 7.59
CA GLY A 27 -3.29 -24.83 8.59
C GLY A 27 -3.76 -23.57 9.33
N PRO A 28 -3.27 -23.35 10.56
CA PRO A 28 -3.59 -22.13 11.31
C PRO A 28 -3.06 -20.89 10.55
N PRO A 29 -3.81 -19.77 10.55
CA PRO A 29 -3.37 -18.54 9.91
C PRO A 29 -2.06 -18.05 10.53
N SER A 30 -1.20 -17.42 9.70
CA SER A 30 0.03 -16.80 10.17
C SER A 30 -0.26 -15.78 11.28
N ALA A 31 0.42 -15.91 12.42
CA ALA A 31 0.30 -14.95 13.54
C ALA A 31 1.03 -13.62 13.28
N GLN A 32 1.59 -13.42 12.08
CA GLN A 32 2.33 -12.22 11.74
C GLN A 32 1.42 -10.99 11.70
N LYS A 33 1.92 -9.91 12.29
CA LYS A 33 1.27 -8.59 12.28
C LYS A 33 2.28 -7.52 11.90
N LEU A 34 1.77 -6.42 11.34
CA LEU A 34 2.57 -5.21 11.17
C LEU A 34 2.84 -4.58 12.53
N SER A 35 4.06 -4.08 12.72
CA SER A 35 4.42 -3.22 13.85
C SER A 35 3.81 -1.82 13.70
N ASP A 36 3.81 -1.04 14.78
CA ASP A 36 3.28 0.33 14.78
C ASP A 36 3.93 1.22 13.72
N VAL A 37 5.23 1.07 13.50
CA VAL A 37 5.96 1.82 12.45
C VAL A 37 5.50 1.38 11.07
N GLU A 38 5.35 0.08 10.84
CA GLU A 38 4.86 -0.46 9.56
C GLU A 38 3.41 -0.04 9.30
N LEU A 39 2.56 0.03 10.34
CA LEU A 39 1.19 0.55 10.22
C LEU A 39 1.16 2.02 9.80
N LYS A 40 2.02 2.85 10.39
CA LYS A 40 2.16 4.27 9.99
C LYS A 40 2.65 4.39 8.54
N ILE A 41 3.58 3.55 8.12
CA ILE A 41 4.07 3.51 6.73
C ILE A 41 2.96 3.08 5.78
N MET A 42 2.18 2.06 6.14
CA MET A 42 1.01 1.62 5.37
C MET A 42 -0.02 2.73 5.20
N ALA A 43 -0.28 3.52 6.25
CA ALA A 43 -1.17 4.67 6.18
C ALA A 43 -0.66 5.75 5.21
N LEU A 44 0.66 5.95 5.13
CA LEU A 44 1.28 6.92 4.22
C LEU A 44 1.27 6.47 2.75
N ILE A 45 1.53 5.18 2.47
CA ILE A 45 1.59 4.67 1.09
C ILE A 45 0.22 4.25 0.55
N GLY A 46 -0.77 4.05 1.42
CA GLY A 46 -2.11 3.60 1.09
C GLY A 46 -2.22 2.08 0.90
N ARG A 47 -3.39 1.52 1.27
CA ARG A 47 -3.70 0.09 1.14
C ARG A 47 -3.68 -0.41 -0.31
N THR A 48 -4.02 0.47 -1.25
CA THR A 48 -3.96 0.22 -2.71
C THR A 48 -2.59 -0.29 -3.16
N CYS A 49 -1.50 0.13 -2.51
CA CYS A 49 -0.15 -0.35 -2.83
C CYS A 49 0.05 -1.86 -2.59
N VAL A 50 -0.79 -2.47 -1.74
CA VAL A 50 -0.76 -3.89 -1.38
C VAL A 50 -1.86 -4.67 -2.11
N GLU A 51 -3.08 -4.12 -2.12
CA GLU A 51 -4.28 -4.80 -2.65
C GLU A 51 -4.41 -4.68 -4.18
N GLY A 52 -3.75 -3.69 -4.79
CA GLY A 52 -3.96 -3.34 -6.20
C GLY A 52 -5.20 -2.46 -6.39
N VAL A 53 -5.44 -2.03 -7.63
CA VAL A 53 -6.64 -1.27 -8.01
C VAL A 53 -7.62 -2.24 -8.64
N CYS A 54 -8.76 -2.48 -7.99
CA CYS A 54 -9.85 -3.27 -8.57
C CYS A 54 -10.90 -2.33 -9.18
N GLY A 55 -11.09 -2.41 -10.50
CA GLY A 55 -12.31 -1.94 -11.17
C GLY A 55 -12.59 -0.43 -11.16
N GLN A 56 -11.60 0.43 -10.92
CA GLN A 56 -11.75 1.87 -11.13
C GLN A 56 -11.15 2.26 -12.48
N GLU A 57 -11.96 2.82 -13.37
CA GLU A 57 -11.45 3.59 -14.49
C GLU A 57 -10.46 4.60 -13.92
N PHE A 58 -9.24 4.55 -14.42
CA PHE A 58 -8.17 5.43 -13.99
C PHE A 58 -8.55 6.83 -14.45
N ASP A 59 -9.21 7.61 -13.59
CA ASP A 59 -9.56 8.98 -13.91
C ASP A 59 -8.26 9.79 -13.96
N SER A 60 -7.72 9.94 -15.17
CA SER A 60 -6.48 10.62 -15.48
C SER A 60 -6.49 12.10 -15.07
N THR A 61 -7.63 12.64 -14.64
CA THR A 61 -7.77 14.04 -14.22
C THR A 61 -6.99 14.38 -12.93
N TYR A 62 -6.66 13.40 -12.08
CA TYR A 62 -5.90 13.66 -10.84
C TYR A 62 -4.40 13.96 -11.06
N VAL A 63 -3.87 13.75 -12.27
CA VAL A 63 -2.46 14.06 -12.61
C VAL A 63 -2.27 15.53 -13.00
N GLN A 64 -3.34 16.29 -13.27
CA GLN A 64 -3.26 17.74 -13.37
C GLN A 64 -3.20 18.38 -11.98
N LEU A 65 -2.03 18.26 -11.35
CA LEU A 65 -1.61 19.25 -10.36
C LEU A 65 -1.75 20.62 -11.02
N LYS A 66 -2.65 21.44 -10.47
CA LYS A 66 -2.86 22.85 -10.85
C LYS A 66 -1.55 23.49 -11.29
N GLU A 67 -1.43 23.75 -12.59
CA GLU A 67 -0.58 24.84 -13.04
C GLU A 67 -1.15 26.09 -12.38
N VAL A 68 -0.49 26.57 -11.33
CA VAL A 68 -0.84 27.85 -10.72
C VAL A 68 -0.47 28.93 -11.74
N PRO A 69 -1.41 29.73 -12.25
CA PRO A 69 -1.05 30.83 -13.12
C PRO A 69 -0.27 31.83 -12.26
N VAL A 70 1.03 31.99 -12.55
CA VAL A 70 1.79 33.15 -12.10
C VAL A 70 1.34 34.30 -13.00
N HIS A 71 0.46 35.17 -12.48
CA HIS A 71 0.13 36.41 -13.16
C HIS A 71 1.30 37.39 -13.04
N PRO A 72 1.60 38.19 -14.09
CA PRO A 72 2.70 39.15 -14.12
C PRO A 72 2.48 40.34 -13.17
#